data_AF-A0A3D3MQ50-F1
#
_entry.id   AF-A0A3D3MQ50-F1
#
_cell.length_a   1.000
_cell.length_b   1.000
_cell.length_c   1.000
_cell.angle_alpha   90.00
_cell.angle_beta   90.00
_cell.angle_gamma   90.00
#
_symmetry.space_group_name_H-M   'P 1'
#
loop_
_entity.id
_entity.type
_entity.pdbx_description
1 polymer ?
#
loop_
_entity_poly.entity_id
_entity_poly.type
_entity_poly.pdbx_seq_one_letter_code
_entity_poly.pdbx_strand_id
1 'polypeptide(L)'
;MEDTLRFFMTISEAQLRVGDAVAACIDEEMVSQFYYETHDEIDILATHHEVLGYLVTGLTQLTKDDETITMKADGFVNVRLQYGSDGDMRRGDGYETKIKLPFTSTFVANYKNREGDIHIESARVNVDNDSFFE
;
A
#
# COMPACT_ATOMS: atom_id res chain seq x y z
N MET A 1 -30.05 27.83 -13.81
CA MET A 1 -29.23 26.95 -14.67
C MET A 1 -27.75 27.14 -14.37
N GLU A 2 -27.27 28.38 -14.29
CA GLU A 2 -25.90 28.72 -13.90
C GLU A 2 -25.55 28.31 -12.45
N ASP A 3 -26.45 28.54 -11.49
CA ASP A 3 -26.25 28.13 -10.09
C ASP A 3 -26.19 26.61 -9.90
N THR A 4 -26.97 25.88 -10.70
CA THR A 4 -27.01 24.41 -10.66
C THR A 4 -25.70 23.82 -11.19
N LEU A 5 -25.16 24.38 -12.28
CA LEU A 5 -23.85 24.04 -12.81
C LEU A 5 -22.74 24.33 -11.80
N ARG A 6 -22.77 25.49 -11.14
CA ARG A 6 -21.81 25.86 -10.08
C ARG A 6 -21.83 24.89 -8.90
N PHE A 7 -23.01 24.43 -8.51
CA PHE A 7 -23.16 23.44 -7.46
C PHE A 7 -22.49 22.11 -7.82
N PHE A 8 -22.76 21.58 -9.02
CA PHE A 8 -22.14 20.33 -9.47
C PHE A 8 -20.62 20.43 -9.63
N MET A 9 -20.11 21.58 -10.12
CA MET A 9 -18.67 21.81 -10.19
C MET A 9 -18.02 21.82 -8.80
N THR A 10 -18.63 22.52 -7.84
CA THR A 10 -18.14 22.55 -6.45
C THR A 10 -18.09 21.15 -5.83
N ILE A 11 -19.12 20.33 -6.08
CA ILE A 11 -19.14 18.94 -5.60
C ILE A 11 -18.00 18.13 -6.23
N SER A 12 -17.80 18.26 -7.54
CA SER A 12 -16.75 17.50 -8.24
C SER A 12 -15.35 17.90 -7.77
N GLU A 13 -15.11 19.20 -7.54
CA GLU A 13 -13.84 19.68 -6.98
C GLU A 13 -13.60 19.17 -5.57
N ALA A 14 -14.63 19.17 -4.71
CA ALA A 14 -14.53 18.62 -3.37
C ALA A 14 -14.21 17.12 -3.39
N GLN A 15 -14.82 16.37 -4.31
CA GLN A 15 -14.56 14.93 -4.48
C GLN A 15 -13.11 14.66 -4.92
N LEU A 16 -12.58 15.45 -5.86
CA LEU A 16 -11.18 15.32 -6.29
C LEU A 16 -10.22 15.58 -5.13
N ARG A 17 -10.44 16.65 -4.35
CA ARG A 17 -9.58 16.98 -3.20
C ARG A 17 -9.56 15.89 -2.14
N VAL A 18 -10.72 15.27 -1.86
CA VAL A 18 -10.78 14.14 -0.93
C VAL A 18 -10.00 12.95 -1.50
N GLY A 19 -10.15 12.64 -2.80
CA GLY A 19 -9.38 11.58 -3.45
C GLY A 19 -7.86 11.81 -3.37
N ASP A 20 -7.40 13.02 -3.67
CA ASP A 20 -5.98 13.37 -3.61
C ASP A 20 -5.42 13.30 -2.19
N ALA A 21 -6.19 13.76 -1.20
CA ALA A 21 -5.80 13.70 0.20
C ALA A 21 -5.74 12.25 0.73
N VAL A 22 -6.67 11.39 0.30
CA VAL A 22 -6.62 9.95 0.58
C VAL A 22 -5.37 9.34 -0.06
N ALA A 23 -5.07 9.67 -1.32
CA ALA A 23 -3.89 9.17 -2.01
C ALA A 23 -2.58 9.56 -1.29
N ALA A 24 -2.48 10.78 -0.77
CA ALA A 24 -1.33 11.22 0.00
C ALA A 24 -1.22 10.50 1.37
N CYS A 25 -2.35 10.28 2.06
CA CYS A 25 -2.40 9.56 3.34
C CYS A 25 -1.95 8.09 3.20
N ILE A 26 -2.28 7.44 2.08
CA ILE A 26 -1.81 6.08 1.76
C ILE A 26 -0.29 5.99 1.83
N ASP A 27 0.41 6.91 1.18
CA ASP A 27 1.88 6.84 1.12
C ASP A 27 2.52 6.96 2.51
N GLU A 28 1.89 7.62 3.47
CA GLU A 28 2.49 7.84 4.80
C GLU A 28 2.08 6.75 5.79
N GLU A 29 0.80 6.38 5.85
CA GLU A 29 0.28 5.45 6.85
C GLU A 29 0.41 3.98 6.42
N MET A 30 0.34 3.66 5.11
CA MET A 30 0.44 2.28 4.65
C MET A 30 1.83 1.69 4.83
N VAL A 31 2.91 2.48 4.86
CA VAL A 31 4.28 1.98 5.07
C VAL A 31 4.33 1.03 6.25
N SER A 32 3.81 1.48 7.39
CA SER A 32 3.85 0.74 8.64
C SER A 32 3.10 -0.59 8.51
N GLN A 33 1.91 -0.56 7.93
CA GLN A 33 1.07 -1.74 7.73
C GLN A 33 1.70 -2.74 6.76
N PHE A 34 2.36 -2.26 5.69
CA PHE A 34 3.13 -3.12 4.80
C PHE A 34 4.24 -3.85 5.55
N TYR A 35 5.04 -3.15 6.36
CA TYR A 35 6.12 -3.82 7.10
C TYR A 35 5.60 -4.92 8.04
N TYR A 36 4.44 -4.73 8.67
CA TYR A 36 3.85 -5.74 9.56
C TYR A 36 3.22 -6.91 8.80
N GLU A 37 2.39 -6.65 7.79
CA GLU A 37 1.62 -7.71 7.13
C GLU A 37 2.40 -8.46 6.05
N THR A 38 3.38 -7.82 5.40
CA THR A 38 4.20 -8.50 4.37
C THR A 38 5.28 -9.40 4.94
N HIS A 39 5.56 -9.33 6.25
CA HIS A 39 6.64 -10.08 6.87
C HIS A 39 6.43 -11.59 6.74
N ASP A 40 5.25 -12.10 7.08
CA ASP A 40 4.96 -13.54 7.06
C ASP A 40 5.01 -14.14 5.65
N GLU A 41 4.56 -13.40 4.64
CA GLU A 41 4.52 -13.83 3.24
C GLU A 41 5.91 -13.81 2.58
N ILE A 42 6.82 -12.97 3.07
CA ILE A 42 8.19 -12.87 2.56
C ILE A 42 9.15 -13.79 3.33
N ASP A 43 8.91 -14.03 4.62
CA ASP A 43 9.82 -14.80 5.49
C ASP A 43 10.05 -16.24 5.01
N ILE A 44 9.07 -16.81 4.30
CA ILE A 44 9.21 -18.14 3.67
C ILE A 44 10.23 -18.18 2.51
N LEU A 45 10.60 -17.03 1.93
CA LEU A 45 11.35 -16.97 0.68
C LEU A 45 12.87 -17.02 0.87
N ALA A 46 13.39 -16.63 2.04
CA ALA A 46 14.84 -16.51 2.28
C ALA A 46 15.22 -16.56 3.77
N THR A 47 16.51 -16.79 4.07
CA THR A 47 17.01 -16.82 5.45
C THR A 47 16.94 -15.45 6.13
N HIS A 48 17.19 -14.39 5.34
CA HIS A 48 16.98 -13.02 5.74
C HIS A 48 16.32 -12.27 4.60
N HIS A 49 15.46 -11.30 4.94
CA HIS A 49 14.80 -10.45 3.96
C HIS A 49 14.73 -9.01 4.45
N GLU A 50 14.57 -8.09 3.50
CA GLU A 50 14.34 -6.68 3.76
C GLU A 50 13.38 -6.11 2.72
N VAL A 51 12.33 -5.44 3.18
CA VAL A 51 11.47 -4.63 2.32
C VAL A 51 12.23 -3.35 1.97
N LEU A 52 12.54 -3.18 0.68
CA LEU A 52 13.27 -2.00 0.19
C LEU A 52 12.33 -0.81 -0.10
N GLY A 53 11.04 -1.08 -0.25
CA GLY A 53 10.01 -0.09 -0.52
C GLY A 53 8.91 -0.65 -1.43
N TYR A 54 7.83 0.09 -1.55
CA TYR A 54 6.65 -0.27 -2.34
C TYR A 54 6.39 0.77 -3.42
N LEU A 55 5.60 0.39 -4.41
CA LEU A 55 5.12 1.25 -5.47
C LEU A 55 3.64 0.94 -5.69
N VAL A 56 2.78 1.91 -5.41
CA VAL A 56 1.36 1.86 -5.80
C VAL A 56 1.28 2.16 -7.30
N THR A 57 0.66 1.27 -8.07
CA THR A 57 0.47 1.42 -9.52
C THR A 57 -0.98 1.67 -9.90
N GLY A 58 -1.92 1.37 -8.99
CA GLY A 58 -3.34 1.62 -9.20
C GLY A 58 -4.07 1.89 -7.88
N LEU A 59 -5.04 2.81 -7.95
CA LEU A 59 -5.98 3.10 -6.87
C LEU A 59 -7.39 3.08 -7.43
N THR A 60 -8.27 2.31 -6.79
CA THR A 60 -9.67 2.17 -7.18
C THR A 60 -10.56 2.40 -5.98
N GLN A 61 -11.52 3.32 -6.10
CA GLN A 61 -12.58 3.48 -5.10
C GLN A 61 -13.54 2.29 -5.20
N LEU A 62 -13.75 1.59 -4.09
CA LEU A 62 -14.69 0.48 -4.00
C LEU A 62 -16.07 0.97 -3.53
N THR A 63 -16.09 1.62 -2.37
CA THR A 63 -17.31 2.14 -1.74
C THR A 63 -17.03 3.46 -1.07
N LYS A 64 -18.06 4.29 -0.94
CA LYS A 64 -18.02 5.54 -0.19
C LYS A 64 -19.31 5.68 0.57
N ASP A 65 -19.18 5.98 1.85
CA ASP A 65 -20.29 6.40 2.68
C ASP A 65 -20.06 7.86 3.15
N ASP A 66 -20.89 8.31 4.09
CA ASP A 66 -20.85 9.69 4.56
C ASP A 66 -19.60 10.02 5.38
N GLU A 67 -18.84 9.05 5.90
CA GLU A 67 -17.70 9.26 6.80
C GLU A 67 -16.40 8.62 6.31
N THR A 68 -16.52 7.53 5.54
CA THR A 68 -15.43 6.70 5.10
C THR A 68 -15.43 6.47 3.59
N ILE A 69 -14.24 6.18 3.08
CA ILE A 69 -14.02 5.71 1.72
C ILE A 69 -13.21 4.42 1.78
N THR A 70 -13.73 3.38 1.12
CA THR A 70 -13.03 2.12 0.95
C THR A 70 -12.36 2.12 -0.41
N MET A 71 -11.08 1.81 -0.40
CA MET A 71 -10.22 1.87 -1.58
C MET A 71 -9.47 0.55 -1.73
N LYS A 72 -9.15 0.23 -2.98
CA LYS A 72 -8.24 -0.85 -3.36
C LYS A 72 -6.97 -0.22 -3.93
N ALA A 73 -5.81 -0.61 -3.41
CA ALA A 73 -4.51 -0.32 -3.99
C ALA A 73 -3.92 -1.58 -4.63
N ASP A 74 -3.39 -1.43 -5.83
CA ASP A 74 -2.60 -2.44 -6.52
C ASP A 74 -1.19 -1.91 -6.70
N GLY A 75 -0.18 -2.78 -6.60
CA GLY A 75 1.20 -2.33 -6.68
C GLY A 75 2.23 -3.44 -6.59
N PHE A 76 3.47 -3.04 -6.31
CA PHE A 76 4.60 -3.94 -6.12
C PHE A 76 5.36 -3.61 -4.84
N VAL A 77 5.78 -4.63 -4.11
CA VAL A 77 6.77 -4.52 -3.04
C VAL A 77 8.12 -4.98 -3.58
N ASN A 78 9.15 -4.16 -3.38
CA ASN A 78 10.52 -4.52 -3.72
C ASN A 78 11.18 -5.12 -2.49
N VAL A 79 11.73 -6.31 -2.64
CA VAL A 79 12.28 -7.07 -1.53
C VAL A 79 13.68 -7.50 -1.88
N ARG A 80 14.57 -7.40 -0.89
CA ARG A 80 15.89 -8.03 -0.92
C ARG A 80 15.83 -9.34 -0.17
N LEU A 81 16.28 -10.41 -0.81
CA LEU A 81 16.35 -11.75 -0.25
C LEU A 81 17.81 -12.17 -0.12
N GLN A 82 18.17 -12.69 1.05
CA GLN A 82 19.50 -13.22 1.35
C GLN A 82 19.40 -14.69 1.77
N TYR A 83 20.16 -15.52 1.08
CA TYR A 83 20.32 -16.95 1.35
C TYR A 83 21.66 -17.19 2.02
N GLY A 84 21.61 -17.77 3.22
CA GLY A 84 22.76 -17.90 4.10
C GLY A 84 22.89 -16.72 5.07
N SER A 85 23.72 -16.94 6.08
CA SER A 85 23.99 -15.95 7.13
C SER A 85 24.90 -14.82 6.64
N ASP A 86 25.02 -13.76 7.41
CA ASP A 86 26.01 -12.70 7.18
C ASP A 86 27.45 -13.22 7.15
N GLY A 87 27.70 -14.38 7.78
CA GLY A 87 28.98 -15.08 7.71
C GLY A 87 29.21 -15.71 6.34
N ASP A 88 28.18 -16.33 5.77
CA ASP A 88 28.22 -16.92 4.43
C ASP A 88 28.41 -15.85 3.36
N MET A 89 27.71 -14.71 3.50
CA MET A 89 27.92 -13.54 2.63
C MET A 89 29.37 -13.06 2.65
N ARG A 90 30.00 -12.97 3.84
CA ARG A 90 31.41 -12.54 3.97
C ARG A 90 32.41 -13.53 3.37
N ARG A 91 32.10 -14.83 3.37
CA ARG A 91 32.94 -15.88 2.77
C ARG A 91 32.72 -16.03 1.26
N GLY A 92 31.67 -15.43 0.71
CA GLY A 92 31.25 -15.62 -0.68
C GLY A 92 30.43 -16.89 -0.91
N ASP A 93 29.98 -17.54 0.16
CA ASP A 93 29.14 -18.75 0.11
C ASP A 93 27.64 -18.43 0.14
N GLY A 94 27.28 -17.18 0.47
CA GLY A 94 25.90 -16.69 0.47
C GLY A 94 25.45 -16.14 -0.88
N TYR A 95 24.15 -15.92 -1.03
CA TYR A 95 23.55 -15.34 -2.23
C TYR A 95 22.53 -14.27 -1.88
N GLU A 96 22.57 -13.14 -2.60
CA GLU A 96 21.59 -12.06 -2.46
C GLU A 96 20.91 -11.81 -3.81
N THR A 97 19.60 -11.59 -3.78
CA THR A 97 18.83 -11.16 -4.94
C THR A 97 17.79 -10.11 -4.56
N LYS A 98 17.34 -9.34 -5.55
CA LYS A 98 16.25 -8.39 -5.40
C LYS A 98 15.11 -8.81 -6.30
N ILE A 99 13.94 -8.95 -5.72
CA ILE A 99 12.72 -9.34 -6.43
C ILE A 99 11.63 -8.28 -6.24
N LYS A 100 10.63 -8.35 -7.12
CA LYS A 100 9.41 -7.56 -7.00
C LYS A 100 8.25 -8.52 -6.88
N LEU A 101 7.45 -8.35 -5.84
CA LEU A 101 6.24 -9.14 -5.63
C LEU A 101 5.03 -8.22 -5.82
N PRO A 102 4.03 -8.62 -6.62
CA PRO A 102 2.79 -7.89 -6.70
C PRO A 102 2.08 -7.91 -5.35
N PHE A 103 1.40 -6.81 -5.02
CA PHE A 103 0.51 -6.78 -3.87
C PHE A 103 -0.86 -6.24 -4.27
N THR A 104 -1.87 -6.64 -3.49
CA THR A 104 -3.16 -5.99 -3.43
C THR A 104 -3.42 -5.55 -1.99
N SER A 105 -3.94 -4.35 -1.81
CA SER A 105 -4.39 -3.87 -0.50
C SER A 105 -5.80 -3.32 -0.57
N THR A 106 -6.59 -3.57 0.48
CA THR A 106 -7.87 -2.91 0.71
C THR A 106 -7.79 -2.14 2.01
N PHE A 107 -8.16 -0.86 1.99
CA PHE A 107 -8.10 0.00 3.16
C PHE A 107 -9.31 0.91 3.26
N VAL A 108 -9.61 1.35 4.48
CA VAL A 108 -10.70 2.25 4.83
C VAL A 108 -10.10 3.54 5.36
N ALA A 109 -10.37 4.65 4.68
CA ALA A 109 -9.95 5.98 5.11
C ALA A 109 -11.15 6.78 5.64
N ASN A 110 -11.02 7.38 6.81
CA ASN A 110 -12.01 8.26 7.41
C ASN A 110 -11.62 9.72 7.17
N TYR A 111 -12.54 10.50 6.59
CA TYR A 111 -12.35 11.91 6.24
C TYR A 111 -13.28 12.86 7.01
N LYS A 112 -14.03 12.34 7.98
CA LYS A 112 -14.88 13.11 8.91
C LYS A 112 -14.46 12.89 10.37
N ASN A 113 -13.17 12.68 10.59
CA ASN A 113 -12.65 12.53 11.93
C ASN A 113 -12.69 13.88 12.70
N ARG A 114 -12.42 13.84 14.01
CA ARG A 114 -12.53 15.01 14.89
C ARG A 114 -11.47 16.09 14.61
N GLU A 115 -10.37 15.72 13.97
CA GLU A 115 -9.23 16.58 13.66
C GLU A 115 -9.35 17.23 12.27
N GLY A 116 -10.24 16.68 11.42
CA GLY A 116 -10.56 17.21 10.10
C GLY A 116 -9.56 16.79 9.01
N ASP A 117 -8.64 15.89 9.32
CA ASP A 117 -7.72 15.24 8.41
C ASP A 117 -8.26 13.89 7.93
N ILE A 118 -7.44 13.16 7.16
CA ILE A 118 -7.78 11.85 6.61
C ILE A 118 -6.85 10.83 7.25
N HIS A 119 -7.41 9.75 7.80
CA HIS A 119 -6.66 8.66 8.40
C HIS A 119 -7.13 7.31 7.91
N ILE A 120 -6.20 6.35 7.85
CA ILE A 120 -6.50 4.95 7.55
C ILE A 120 -6.93 4.26 8.85
N GLU A 121 -8.21 3.90 8.94
CA GLU A 121 -8.75 3.18 10.10
C GLU A 121 -8.34 1.70 10.08
N SER A 122 -8.25 1.13 8.89
CA SER A 122 -7.81 -0.23 8.69
C SER A 122 -7.22 -0.40 7.29
N ALA A 123 -6.19 -1.21 7.18
CA ALA A 123 -5.63 -1.68 5.93
C ALA A 123 -5.43 -3.19 6.03
N ARG A 124 -5.59 -3.86 4.90
CA ARG A 124 -5.16 -5.23 4.72
C ARG A 124 -4.35 -5.30 3.44
N VAL A 125 -3.16 -5.86 3.52
CA VAL A 125 -2.19 -6.06 2.46
C VAL A 125 -2.08 -7.56 2.21
N ASN A 126 -1.98 -7.93 0.94
CA ASN A 126 -1.77 -9.29 0.50
C ASN A 126 -0.69 -9.25 -0.59
N VAL A 127 0.46 -9.85 -0.31
CA VAL A 127 1.58 -9.99 -1.25
C VAL A 127 1.46 -11.35 -1.92
N ASP A 128 1.39 -11.31 -3.24
CA ASP A 128 1.39 -12.51 -4.05
C ASP A 128 2.84 -12.96 -4.29
N ASN A 129 3.21 -14.08 -3.65
CA ASN A 129 4.49 -14.74 -3.79
C ASN A 129 4.41 -16.04 -4.59
N ASP A 130 3.26 -16.38 -5.17
CA ASP A 130 3.04 -17.67 -5.84
C ASP A 130 4.00 -17.84 -7.02
N SER A 131 4.21 -16.75 -7.77
CA SER A 131 5.16 -16.70 -8.91
C SER A 131 6.62 -17.00 -8.54
N PHE A 132 6.98 -17.00 -7.25
CA PHE A 132 8.33 -17.36 -6.80
C PHE A 132 8.56 -18.88 -6.79
N PHE A 133 7.50 -19.68 -6.66
CA PHE A 133 7.57 -21.14 -6.51
C PHE A 133 7.35 -21.91 -7.83
N GLU A 134 7.05 -21.21 -8.93
CA GLU A 134 6.89 -21.77 -10.28
C GLU A 134 8.22 -21.90 -11.04
#